data_AF-A0A1I1P3C2-F1
#
_entry.id   AF-A0A1I1P3C2-F1
#
_cell.length_a   1.000
_cell.length_b   1.000
_cell.length_c   1.000
_cell.angle_alpha   90.00
_cell.angle_beta   90.00
_cell.angle_gamma   90.00
#
_symmetry.space_group_name_H-M   'P 1'
#
loop_
_entity.id
_entity.type
_entity.pdbx_description
1 polymer ?
#
loop_
_entity_poly.entity_id
_entity_poly.type
_entity_poly.pdbx_seq_one_letter_code
_entity_poly.pdbx_strand_id
1 'polypeptide(L)'
;MEAIKDFFGSLMLLELLKGLRLTGRYLFARKITVLFPEEKTPQSPRFRGLHALRRYPNGEERCIACKLCEAVCPAMAITIESEQRADGSRRTTRYDIDLTKCIFCGFCEESCPVDSIVETHILEYHGEKRGDLYYTKEMLLAVGDRYEPEIAAARAADAAYR
;
A
#
# COMPACT_ATOMS: atom_id res chain seq x y z
N MET A 1 9.88 26.98 -53.52
CA MET A 1 8.45 26.94 -53.14
C MET A 1 8.24 26.60 -51.67
N GLU A 2 9.06 25.72 -51.07
CA GLU A 2 8.97 25.38 -49.64
C GLU A 2 9.28 26.57 -48.72
N ALA A 3 10.36 27.32 -48.97
CA ALA A 3 10.72 28.49 -48.15
C ALA A 3 9.63 29.59 -48.06
N ILE A 4 8.79 29.74 -49.11
CA ILE A 4 7.68 30.70 -49.12
C ILE A 4 6.49 30.18 -48.28
N LYS A 5 6.24 28.86 -48.30
CA LYS A 5 5.22 28.22 -47.46
C LYS A 5 5.60 28.28 -45.98
N ASP A 6 6.87 28.06 -45.67
CA ASP A 6 7.38 28.09 -44.30
C ASP A 6 7.39 29.52 -43.74
N PHE A 7 7.73 30.52 -44.57
CA PHE A 7 7.66 31.93 -44.19
C PHE A 7 6.21 32.38 -43.90
N PHE A 8 5.24 32.01 -44.75
CA PHE A 8 3.82 32.30 -44.51
C PHE A 8 3.23 31.50 -43.35
N GLY A 9 3.65 30.25 -43.16
CA GLY A 9 3.24 29.41 -42.03
C GLY A 9 3.75 29.94 -40.69
N SER A 10 4.96 30.50 -40.67
CA SER A 10 5.57 31.18 -39.52
C SER A 10 4.91 32.52 -39.23
N LEU A 11 4.68 33.36 -40.25
CA LEU A 11 4.03 34.67 -40.10
C LEU A 11 2.55 34.55 -39.65
N MET A 12 1.83 33.54 -40.14
CA MET A 12 0.43 33.27 -39.80
C MET A 12 0.26 32.33 -38.59
N LEU A 13 1.35 31.92 -37.95
CA LEU A 13 1.35 31.09 -36.73
C LEU A 13 0.44 29.86 -36.82
N LEU A 14 0.38 29.22 -37.99
CA LEU A 14 -0.57 28.13 -38.24
C LEU A 14 -0.36 26.93 -37.30
N GLU A 15 0.88 26.68 -36.88
CA GLU A 15 1.20 25.66 -35.88
C GLU A 15 0.68 26.02 -34.48
N LEU A 16 0.68 27.30 -34.11
CA LEU A 16 0.08 27.77 -32.85
C LEU A 16 -1.44 27.56 -32.86
N LEU A 17 -2.09 27.83 -33.99
CA LEU A 17 -3.54 27.64 -34.13
C LEU A 17 -3.92 26.15 -34.07
N LYS A 18 -3.12 25.26 -34.67
CA LYS A 18 -3.30 23.81 -34.54
C LYS A 18 -3.18 23.36 -33.07
N GLY A 19 -2.20 23.90 -32.34
CA GLY A 19 -2.05 23.67 -30.90
C GLY A 19 -3.25 24.15 -30.09
N LEU A 20 -3.69 25.39 -30.32
CA LEU A 20 -4.89 25.97 -29.68
C LEU A 20 -6.17 25.17 -29.98
N ARG A 21 -6.31 24.65 -31.20
CA ARG A 21 -7.44 23.79 -31.58
C ARG A 21 -7.44 22.48 -30.80
N LEU A 22 -6.26 21.89 -30.56
CA LEU A 22 -6.12 20.70 -29.74
C LEU A 22 -6.49 21.00 -28.28
N THR A 23 -5.95 22.09 -27.71
CA THR A 23 -6.29 22.54 -26.36
C THR A 23 -7.78 22.85 -26.22
N GLY A 24 -8.38 23.50 -27.21
CA GLY A 24 -9.82 23.77 -27.25
C GLY A 24 -10.66 22.50 -27.24
N ARG A 25 -10.24 21.42 -27.92
CA ARG A 25 -10.92 20.11 -27.83
C ARG A 25 -10.90 19.55 -26.41
N TYR A 26 -9.75 19.60 -25.74
CA TYR A 26 -9.64 19.12 -24.35
C TYR A 26 -10.34 20.02 -23.33
N LEU A 27 -10.55 21.30 -23.64
CA LEU A 27 -11.31 22.22 -22.79
C LEU A 27 -12.74 21.72 -22.60
N PHE A 28 -13.41 21.31 -23.68
CA PHE A 28 -14.79 20.82 -23.69
C PHE A 28 -14.92 19.30 -23.48
N ALA A 29 -13.81 18.56 -23.48
CA ALA A 29 -13.83 17.13 -23.16
C ALA A 29 -14.16 16.88 -21.68
N ARG A 30 -14.83 15.76 -21.39
CA ARG A 30 -15.10 15.30 -20.02
C ARG A 30 -13.78 15.11 -19.25
N LYS A 31 -13.73 15.61 -18.03
CA LYS A 31 -12.55 15.48 -17.16
C LYS A 31 -12.51 14.09 -16.53
N ILE A 32 -11.30 13.55 -16.36
CA ILE A 32 -11.03 12.25 -15.73
C ILE A 32 -10.90 12.35 -14.20
N THR A 33 -11.05 13.55 -13.65
CA THR A 33 -10.91 13.82 -12.21
C THR A 33 -11.97 13.07 -11.40
N VAL A 34 -11.55 12.39 -10.34
CA VAL A 34 -12.42 11.84 -9.29
C VAL A 34 -12.59 12.88 -8.18
N LEU A 35 -13.76 12.91 -7.54
CA LEU A 35 -14.03 13.81 -6.42
C LEU A 35 -13.53 13.16 -5.13
N PHE A 36 -12.26 13.38 -4.79
CA PHE A 36 -11.69 12.95 -3.52
C PHE A 36 -12.09 13.95 -2.41
N PRO A 37 -12.58 13.52 -1.23
CA PRO A 37 -12.53 12.17 -0.64
C PRO A 37 -13.78 11.27 -0.85
N GLU A 38 -14.85 11.76 -1.48
CA GLU A 38 -16.12 11.04 -1.60
C GLU A 38 -16.04 9.82 -2.53
N GLU A 39 -15.27 9.93 -3.61
CA GLU A 39 -15.01 8.86 -4.57
C GLU A 39 -13.52 8.47 -4.54
N LYS A 40 -13.25 7.17 -4.40
CA LYS A 40 -11.89 6.61 -4.42
C LYS A 40 -11.63 5.84 -5.70
N THR A 41 -10.37 5.77 -6.10
CA THR A 41 -9.95 4.96 -7.25
C THR A 41 -10.09 3.47 -6.93
N PRO A 42 -10.42 2.62 -7.92
CA PRO A 42 -10.50 1.18 -7.71
C PRO A 42 -9.12 0.63 -7.35
N GLN A 43 -9.06 -0.18 -6.30
CA GLN A 43 -7.84 -0.87 -5.86
C GLN A 43 -7.90 -2.35 -6.26
N SER A 44 -6.72 -2.93 -6.53
CA SER A 44 -6.62 -4.37 -6.77
C SER A 44 -6.55 -5.12 -5.43
N PRO A 45 -6.91 -6.42 -5.38
CA PRO A 45 -6.76 -7.25 -4.18
C PRO A 45 -5.30 -7.44 -3.70
N ARG A 46 -4.32 -6.99 -4.50
CA ARG A 46 -2.88 -7.06 -4.22
C ARG A 46 -2.30 -5.71 -3.83
N PHE A 47 -3.14 -4.74 -3.52
CA PHE A 47 -2.66 -3.43 -3.13
C PHE A 47 -1.93 -3.52 -1.78
N ARG A 48 -0.80 -2.82 -1.69
CA ARG A 48 0.13 -2.85 -0.57
C ARG A 48 0.01 -1.55 0.23
N GLY A 49 -0.68 -1.59 1.36
CA GLY A 49 -0.92 -0.44 2.24
C GLY A 49 -0.43 -0.67 3.67
N LEU A 50 -1.21 -0.21 4.64
CA LEU A 50 -0.88 -0.32 6.06
C LEU A 50 -0.74 -1.79 6.48
N HIS A 51 0.25 -2.08 7.32
CA HIS A 51 0.49 -3.44 7.79
C HIS A 51 -0.54 -3.83 8.87
N ALA A 52 -0.94 -5.09 8.88
CA ALA A 52 -1.83 -5.66 9.88
C ALA A 52 -1.32 -7.02 10.34
N LEU A 53 -1.52 -7.32 11.63
CA LEU A 53 -1.31 -8.66 12.18
C LEU A 53 -2.65 -9.36 12.33
N ARG A 54 -2.78 -10.52 11.70
CA ARG A 54 -4.01 -11.31 11.67
C ARG A 54 -4.07 -12.32 12.82
N ARG A 55 -5.30 -12.68 13.16
CA ARG A 55 -5.62 -13.77 14.10
C ARG A 55 -6.19 -14.97 13.35
N TYR A 56 -6.11 -16.12 13.99
CA TYR A 56 -6.87 -17.30 13.60
C TYR A 56 -8.36 -17.09 13.96
N PRO A 57 -9.28 -17.86 13.34
CA PRO A 57 -10.71 -17.78 13.68
C PRO A 57 -11.04 -18.08 15.15
N ASN A 58 -10.14 -18.74 15.89
CA ASN A 58 -10.27 -18.99 17.32
C ASN A 58 -9.85 -17.77 18.20
N GLY A 59 -9.42 -16.66 17.59
CA GLY A 59 -8.97 -15.45 18.29
C GLY A 59 -7.47 -15.45 18.67
N GLU A 60 -6.75 -16.53 18.40
CA GLU A 60 -5.32 -16.62 18.68
C GLU A 60 -4.50 -15.88 17.62
N GLU A 61 -3.39 -15.27 18.02
CA GLU A 61 -2.49 -14.61 17.06
C GLU A 61 -1.83 -15.64 16.13
N ARG A 62 -1.75 -15.31 14.83
CA ARG A 62 -1.10 -16.19 13.85
C ARG A 62 0.41 -16.21 14.00
N CYS A 63 1.01 -15.13 14.51
CA CYS A 63 2.45 -14.99 14.58
C CYS A 63 3.10 -16.04 15.49
N ILE A 64 3.99 -16.86 14.92
CA ILE A 64 4.78 -17.87 15.64
C ILE A 64 6.22 -17.42 15.96
N ALA A 65 6.49 -16.11 15.84
CA ALA A 65 7.79 -15.51 16.10
C ALA A 65 8.99 -16.16 15.34
N CYS A 66 8.78 -16.54 14.08
CA CYS A 66 9.80 -17.16 13.24
C CYS A 66 10.92 -16.20 12.79
N LYS A 67 10.71 -14.87 12.91
CA LYS A 67 11.62 -13.79 12.48
C LYS A 67 11.97 -13.76 10.98
N LEU A 68 11.27 -14.49 10.12
CA LEU A 68 11.50 -14.47 8.68
C LEU A 68 11.21 -13.09 8.06
N CYS A 69 10.13 -12.44 8.49
CA CYS A 69 9.76 -11.11 8.03
C CYS A 69 10.79 -10.03 8.43
N GLU A 70 11.43 -10.16 9.59
CA GLU A 70 12.54 -9.29 10.03
C GLU A 70 13.78 -9.52 9.15
N ALA A 71 14.12 -10.79 8.87
CA ALA A 71 15.27 -11.14 8.06
C ALA A 71 15.15 -10.72 6.58
N VAL A 72 13.96 -10.81 5.99
CA VAL A 72 13.74 -10.46 4.58
C VAL A 72 13.56 -8.95 4.36
N CYS A 73 13.33 -8.18 5.42
CA CYS A 73 13.02 -6.75 5.30
C CYS A 73 14.21 -5.98 4.74
N PRO A 74 14.12 -5.44 3.50
CA PRO A 74 15.26 -4.76 2.87
C PRO A 74 15.66 -3.46 3.58
N ALA A 75 14.69 -2.82 4.24
CA ALA A 75 14.91 -1.58 4.98
C ALA A 75 15.18 -1.77 6.48
N MET A 76 15.21 -3.03 6.97
CA MET A 76 15.33 -3.36 8.40
C MET A 76 14.36 -2.54 9.29
N ALA A 77 13.10 -2.45 8.85
CA ALA A 77 12.06 -1.65 9.49
C ALA A 77 11.34 -2.39 10.63
N ILE A 78 11.46 -3.72 10.67
CA ILE A 78 10.75 -4.59 11.61
C ILE A 78 11.69 -4.99 12.74
N THR A 79 11.24 -4.96 13.98
CA THR A 79 11.98 -5.45 15.15
C THR A 79 11.13 -6.46 15.90
N ILE A 80 11.66 -7.68 16.09
CA ILE A 80 10.91 -8.79 16.70
C ILE A 80 11.67 -9.36 17.89
N GLU A 81 10.99 -9.43 19.03
CA GLU A 81 11.44 -10.16 20.22
C GLU A 81 10.42 -11.25 20.57
N SER A 82 10.92 -12.39 21.05
CA SER A 82 10.09 -13.58 21.25
C SER A 82 10.39 -14.23 22.59
N GLU A 83 9.35 -14.61 23.31
CA GLU A 83 9.44 -15.37 24.55
C GLU A 83 8.51 -16.59 24.49
N GLN A 84 8.78 -17.55 25.36
CA GLN A 84 7.90 -18.70 25.55
C GLN A 84 6.79 -18.31 26.52
N ARG A 85 5.54 -18.47 26.09
CA ARG A 85 4.36 -18.24 26.93
C ARG A 85 4.14 -19.41 27.88
N ALA A 86 3.34 -19.21 28.92
CA ALA A 86 3.04 -20.22 29.95
C ALA A 86 2.40 -21.52 29.40
N ASP A 87 1.80 -21.45 28.21
CA ASP A 87 1.23 -22.60 27.48
C ASP A 87 2.29 -23.40 26.67
N GLY A 88 3.56 -23.00 26.74
CA GLY A 88 4.66 -23.60 25.98
C GLY A 88 4.77 -23.10 24.55
N SER A 89 3.82 -22.30 24.06
CA SER A 89 3.85 -21.72 22.71
C SER A 89 4.85 -20.57 22.64
N ARG A 90 5.51 -20.42 21.48
CA ARG A 90 6.44 -19.32 21.22
C ARG A 90 5.68 -18.16 20.59
N ARG A 91 5.70 -17.00 21.23
CA ARG A 91 4.96 -15.80 20.80
C ARG A 91 5.84 -14.56 20.84
N THR A 92 5.40 -13.52 20.16
CA THR A 92 6.15 -12.25 20.11
C THR A 92 5.83 -11.41 21.34
N THR A 93 6.83 -10.96 22.07
CA THR A 93 6.67 -9.94 23.12
C THR A 93 6.67 -8.56 22.49
N ARG A 94 7.56 -8.37 21.52
CA ARG A 94 7.71 -7.15 20.75
C ARG A 94 7.60 -7.46 19.27
N TYR A 95 6.77 -6.70 18.57
CA TYR A 95 6.65 -6.74 17.13
C TYR A 95 6.35 -5.32 16.66
N ASP A 96 7.41 -4.59 16.35
CA ASP A 96 7.30 -3.18 16.01
C ASP A 96 7.71 -2.97 14.55
N ILE A 97 6.99 -2.10 13.85
CA ILE A 97 7.30 -1.69 12.48
C ILE A 97 7.46 -0.18 12.45
N ASP A 98 8.63 0.27 12.02
CA ASP A 98 8.86 1.67 11.70
C ASP A 98 8.40 1.96 10.27
N LEU A 99 7.19 2.51 10.11
CA LEU A 99 6.64 2.83 8.80
C LEU A 99 7.39 3.96 8.09
N THR A 100 8.23 4.73 8.81
CA THR A 100 9.10 5.74 8.17
C THR A 100 10.28 5.12 7.43
N LYS A 101 10.70 3.91 7.84
CA LYS A 101 11.72 3.11 7.15
C LYS A 101 11.11 2.15 6.14
N CYS A 102 9.90 1.67 6.38
CA CYS A 102 9.24 0.70 5.52
C CYS A 102 9.03 1.27 4.10
N ILE A 103 9.32 0.44 3.09
CA ILE A 103 9.16 0.79 1.67
C ILE A 103 7.94 0.12 1.01
N PHE A 104 7.09 -0.56 1.80
CA PHE A 104 5.84 -1.19 1.34
C PHE A 104 6.04 -2.16 0.17
N CYS A 105 7.09 -2.99 0.24
CA CYS A 105 7.40 -3.96 -0.80
C CYS A 105 6.61 -5.28 -0.70
N GLY A 106 5.96 -5.57 0.43
CA GLY A 106 5.22 -6.82 0.66
C GLY A 106 6.06 -8.09 0.85
N PHE A 107 7.39 -8.01 0.96
CA PHE A 107 8.21 -9.21 1.23
C PHE A 107 7.92 -9.82 2.61
N CYS A 108 7.53 -8.99 3.59
CA CYS A 108 7.10 -9.47 4.89
C CYS A 108 5.84 -10.36 4.79
N GLU A 109 4.93 -10.02 3.88
CA GLU A 109 3.69 -10.76 3.63
C GLU A 109 3.98 -12.10 2.94
N GLU A 110 4.82 -12.08 1.90
CA GLU A 110 5.18 -13.29 1.13
C GLU A 110 6.06 -14.27 1.91
N SER A 111 6.93 -13.76 2.77
CA SER A 111 7.81 -14.58 3.61
C SER A 111 7.12 -15.23 4.82
N CYS A 112 5.89 -14.80 5.15
CA CYS A 112 5.22 -15.28 6.34
C CYS A 112 4.61 -16.67 6.14
N PRO A 113 5.10 -17.72 6.81
CA PRO A 113 4.65 -19.10 6.55
C PRO A 113 3.22 -19.39 7.03
N VAL A 114 2.70 -18.55 7.93
CA VAL A 114 1.39 -18.70 8.60
C VAL A 114 0.43 -17.58 8.25
N ASP A 115 0.82 -16.72 7.30
CA ASP A 115 0.04 -15.58 6.85
C ASP A 115 -0.39 -14.65 8.03
N SER A 116 0.59 -14.33 8.89
CA SER A 116 0.37 -13.53 10.10
C SER A 116 0.45 -12.03 9.82
N ILE A 117 1.44 -11.59 9.06
CA ILE A 117 1.58 -10.17 8.67
C ILE A 117 1.10 -10.02 7.25
N VAL A 118 0.24 -9.04 7.03
CA VAL A 118 -0.32 -8.72 5.72
C VAL A 118 -0.33 -7.22 5.50
N GLU A 119 -0.33 -6.82 4.23
CA GLU A 119 -0.54 -5.43 3.85
C GLU A 119 -2.02 -5.25 3.48
N THR A 120 -2.65 -4.21 4.03
CA THR A 120 -4.07 -3.90 3.83
C THR A 120 -4.27 -2.93 2.68
N HIS A 121 -5.52 -2.63 2.32
CA HIS A 121 -5.85 -1.60 1.33
C HIS A 121 -5.83 -0.15 1.87
N ILE A 122 -5.47 0.01 3.15
CA ILE A 122 -5.45 1.31 3.82
C ILE A 122 -4.23 2.08 3.36
N LEU A 123 -4.47 3.15 2.62
CA LEU A 123 -3.44 4.13 2.22
C LEU A 123 -3.55 5.46 3.01
N GLU A 124 -4.68 5.68 3.66
CA GLU A 124 -5.03 6.93 4.34
C GLU A 124 -4.61 6.89 5.81
N TYR A 125 -3.30 6.92 6.04
CA TYR A 125 -2.73 7.14 7.37
C TYR A 125 -1.70 8.27 7.27
N HIS A 126 -1.62 9.09 8.30
CA HIS A 126 -0.64 10.17 8.39
C HIS A 126 -0.15 10.27 9.83
N GLY A 127 1.11 10.67 9.99
CA GLY A 127 1.66 11.04 11.28
C GLY A 127 1.91 12.54 11.30
N GLU A 128 1.42 13.24 12.32
CA GLU A 128 1.71 14.67 12.49
C GLU A 128 3.02 14.88 13.23
N LYS A 129 3.39 13.93 14.09
CA LYS A 129 4.60 13.97 14.93
C LYS A 129 5.51 12.80 14.61
N ARG A 130 6.79 12.99 14.92
CA ARG A 130 7.78 11.92 14.86
C ARG A 130 7.44 10.88 15.92
N GLY A 131 7.22 9.64 15.48
CA GLY A 131 6.82 8.52 16.34
C GLY A 131 5.40 8.04 16.10
N ASP A 132 4.52 8.86 15.51
CA ASP A 132 3.13 8.43 15.20
C ASP A 132 3.09 7.29 14.18
N LEU A 133 4.13 7.19 13.35
CA LEU A 133 4.32 6.15 12.33
C LEU A 133 5.16 4.95 12.84
N TYR A 134 5.39 4.87 14.15
CA TYR A 134 5.99 3.70 14.79
C TYR A 134 4.88 2.80 15.32
N TYR A 135 4.62 1.71 14.60
CA TYR A 135 3.50 0.82 14.90
C TYR A 135 3.95 -0.31 15.81
N THR A 136 3.33 -0.39 16.99
CA THR A 136 3.55 -1.48 17.93
C THR A 136 2.70 -2.70 17.60
N LYS A 137 3.04 -3.85 18.21
CA LYS A 137 2.30 -5.11 18.05
C LYS A 137 0.79 -4.94 18.27
N GLU A 138 0.41 -4.22 19.32
CA GLU A 138 -0.99 -4.01 19.69
C GLU A 138 -1.73 -3.19 18.64
N MET A 139 -1.09 -2.13 18.11
CA MET A 139 -1.65 -1.33 17.04
C MET A 139 -1.86 -2.16 15.77
N LEU A 140 -0.89 -2.98 15.40
CA LEU A 140 -0.97 -3.86 14.22
C LEU A 140 -2.06 -4.93 14.35
N LEU A 141 -2.22 -5.50 15.56
CA LEU A 141 -3.32 -6.43 15.86
C LEU A 141 -4.67 -5.73 15.81
N ALA A 142 -4.78 -4.51 16.34
CA ALA A 142 -6.02 -3.74 16.30
C ALA A 142 -6.46 -3.40 14.86
N VAL A 143 -5.50 -3.13 13.96
CA VAL A 143 -5.77 -2.98 12.52
C VAL A 143 -6.24 -4.31 11.93
N GLY A 144 -5.56 -5.42 12.23
CA GLY A 144 -5.99 -6.74 11.77
C GLY A 144 -7.40 -7.10 12.21
N ASP A 145 -7.71 -6.90 13.49
CA ASP A 145 -9.03 -7.20 14.06
C ASP A 145 -10.14 -6.35 13.42
N ARG A 146 -9.84 -5.09 13.05
CA ARG A 146 -10.81 -4.20 12.39
C ARG A 146 -11.06 -4.56 10.92
N TYR A 147 -10.03 -4.98 10.19
CA TYR A 147 -10.08 -5.16 8.74
C TYR A 147 -9.99 -6.62 8.28
N GLU A 148 -10.02 -7.59 9.20
CA GLU A 148 -9.93 -9.02 8.88
C GLU A 148 -10.94 -9.49 7.80
N PRO A 149 -12.22 -9.04 7.76
CA PRO A 149 -13.14 -9.46 6.70
C PRO A 149 -12.68 -9.04 5.30
N GLU A 150 -12.13 -7.83 5.17
CA GLU A 150 -11.63 -7.31 3.90
C GLU A 150 -10.33 -8.02 3.50
N ILE A 151 -9.41 -8.17 4.46
CA ILE A 151 -8.14 -8.88 4.28
C ILE A 151 -8.41 -10.33 3.83
N ALA A 152 -9.30 -11.04 4.51
CA ALA A 152 -9.63 -12.42 4.19
C ALA A 152 -10.25 -12.55 2.79
N ALA A 153 -11.13 -11.61 2.40
CA ALA A 153 -11.73 -11.58 1.07
C ALA A 153 -10.68 -11.32 -0.03
N ALA A 154 -9.78 -10.36 0.19
CA ALA A 154 -8.70 -10.06 -0.73
C ALA A 154 -7.75 -11.25 -0.90
N ARG A 155 -7.39 -11.91 0.21
CA ARG A 155 -6.58 -13.14 0.19
C ARG A 155 -7.25 -14.29 -0.52
N ALA A 156 -8.55 -14.49 -0.31
CA ALA A 156 -9.30 -15.52 -1.02
C ALA A 156 -9.31 -15.28 -2.54
N ALA A 157 -9.42 -14.01 -2.97
CA ALA A 157 -9.37 -13.65 -4.39
C ALA A 157 -7.97 -13.86 -5.01
N ASP A 158 -6.91 -13.73 -4.23
CA ASP A 158 -5.52 -13.87 -4.68
C ASP A 158 -4.94 -15.28 -4.53
N ALA A 159 -5.61 -16.17 -3.79
CA ALA A 159 -5.09 -17.49 -3.39
C ALA A 159 -4.63 -18.39 -4.54
N ALA A 160 -5.18 -18.22 -5.75
CA ALA A 160 -4.79 -19.02 -6.92
C ALA A 160 -3.42 -18.64 -7.51
N TYR A 161 -2.85 -17.50 -7.12
CA TYR A 161 -1.64 -16.92 -7.71
C TYR A 161 -0.47 -16.82 -6.72
N ARG A 162 -0.65 -17.31 -5.49
CA ARG A 162 0.34 -17.38 -4.41
C ARG A 162 0.67 -18.82 -4.11
#